data_AF-A0A1Z7YZK0-F1
#
_entry.id   AF-A0A1Z7YZK0-F1
#
_cell.length_a   1.000
_cell.length_b   1.000
_cell.length_c   1.000
_cell.angle_alpha   90.00
_cell.angle_beta   90.00
_cell.angle_gamma   90.00
#
_symmetry.space_group_name_H-M   'P 1'
#
loop_
_entity.id
_entity.type
_entity.pdbx_description
1 polymer ?
#
loop_
_entity_poly.entity_id
_entity_poly.type
_entity_poly.pdbx_seq_one_letter_code
_entity_poly.pdbx_strand_id
1 'polypeptide(L)'
;MKKNINLLLVLFFLISSYASALTVIDVTNTDDSGTGSLRAAIIQANTGPVDTYDIQFNAVLDGQTLTLLSNLPNIMVDMTITGLAGGGITISGAGSFTMFTVAASKTLTVSGLTLTNNTTGNGNVFYGNAANLVASDMVVTGITNNYAFYSQNSGSSINFTNSTFTSNSAYVFGSDHGQTPSTTSNIETDYTNRITVTGSTFSSNTGKIFRTERFVKIDACNFINNTNVIAEFRGLNRYQVLNSTFTNNSYAGSMFSFTSNAPGEPYLSGLGANNHLFDGNTFTGNSGTIVNPGNSGWEAKTTISNNIFSNNNAKWSGSPAVITGNTYDDLIASVSHDVDTNRMVVIMNTAVFNTNGGSGALEANDFEFSLSGGTATLGSTVPTSISNSGNTYYLGLNISGTINGAELLSVDPIIDSIYDASANKAGALQANGSSNLVVPVTLVTKYGEIATSNANTVNANGALGTGGGVDENGKTTVIIED
;
A
#
# COMPACT_ATOMS: atom_id res chain seq x y z
N MET A 1 19.92 58.61 27.27
CA MET A 1 19.31 57.28 27.02
C MET A 1 20.16 56.20 27.71
N LYS A 2 19.79 55.81 28.92
CA LYS A 2 20.37 54.64 29.61
C LYS A 2 19.25 53.61 29.73
N LYS A 3 19.43 52.44 29.12
CA LYS A 3 18.45 51.35 29.10
C LYS A 3 18.42 50.66 30.47
N ASN A 4 17.23 50.55 31.04
CA ASN A 4 16.95 49.73 32.22
C ASN A 4 16.87 48.26 31.80
N ILE A 5 17.67 47.40 32.42
CA ILE A 5 17.54 45.94 32.34
C ILE A 5 16.69 45.52 33.54
N ASN A 6 15.45 45.07 33.27
CA ASN A 6 14.61 44.43 34.26
C ASN A 6 15.05 42.97 34.42
N LEU A 7 15.40 42.60 35.65
CA LEU A 7 15.78 41.25 36.05
C LEU A 7 14.50 40.41 36.27
N LEU A 8 14.25 39.44 35.39
CA LEU A 8 13.15 38.48 35.53
C LEU A 8 13.60 37.33 36.44
N LEU A 9 13.04 37.25 37.64
CA LEU A 9 13.28 36.15 38.59
C LEU A 9 12.39 34.96 38.21
N VAL A 10 12.97 33.89 37.66
CA VAL A 10 12.26 32.64 37.35
C VAL A 10 12.31 31.73 38.57
N LEU A 11 11.14 31.46 39.16
CA LEU A 11 10.95 30.53 40.27
C LEU A 11 10.89 29.09 39.71
N PHE A 12 11.92 28.28 39.96
CA PHE A 12 11.95 26.87 39.56
C PHE A 12 11.13 26.03 40.56
N PHE A 13 9.95 25.56 40.15
CA PHE A 13 9.25 24.48 40.86
C PHE A 13 9.87 23.14 40.43
N LEU A 14 10.59 22.49 41.34
CA LEU A 14 11.02 21.09 41.21
C LEU A 14 9.79 20.19 41.38
N ILE A 15 9.18 19.79 40.28
CA ILE A 15 8.26 18.64 40.25
C ILE A 15 9.16 17.41 40.19
N SER A 16 9.43 16.79 41.33
CA SER A 16 10.05 15.47 41.38
C SER A 16 9.02 14.46 40.85
N SER A 17 9.05 14.18 39.55
CA SER A 17 8.37 13.02 38.98
C SER A 17 9.04 11.78 39.57
N TYR A 18 8.35 11.09 40.48
CA TYR A 18 8.78 9.77 40.91
C TYR A 18 8.70 8.85 39.69
N ALA A 19 9.85 8.54 39.08
CA ALA A 19 9.95 7.41 38.18
C ALA A 19 9.78 6.16 39.05
N SER A 20 8.59 5.55 39.01
CA SER A 20 8.34 4.27 39.67
C SER A 20 9.26 3.22 39.04
N ALA A 21 9.97 2.45 39.88
CA ALA A 21 10.85 1.39 39.41
C ALA A 21 10.00 0.29 38.72
N LEU A 22 10.34 -0.02 37.47
CA LEU A 22 9.72 -1.12 36.73
C LEU A 22 9.94 -2.44 37.48
N THR A 23 8.85 -3.09 37.88
CA THR A 23 8.94 -4.40 38.53
C THR A 23 8.85 -5.48 37.46
N VAL A 24 9.93 -6.26 37.34
CA VAL A 24 10.05 -7.35 36.36
C VAL A 24 9.61 -8.68 36.98
N ILE A 25 8.83 -9.47 36.25
CA ILE A 25 8.39 -10.82 36.66
C ILE A 25 8.78 -11.82 35.56
N ASP A 26 9.57 -12.84 35.93
CA ASP A 26 10.04 -13.86 35.00
C ASP A 26 9.07 -15.03 34.85
N VAL A 27 8.71 -15.35 33.60
CA VAL A 27 8.10 -16.62 33.22
C VAL A 27 9.22 -17.62 32.92
N THR A 28 9.21 -18.75 33.62
CA THR A 28 10.32 -19.72 33.64
C THR A 28 9.92 -21.12 33.18
N ASN A 29 8.63 -21.37 32.96
CA ASN A 29 8.10 -22.61 32.39
C ASN A 29 6.89 -22.34 31.50
N THR A 30 6.45 -23.38 30.77
CA THR A 30 5.27 -23.36 29.88
C THR A 30 4.04 -24.00 30.52
N ASP A 31 4.03 -24.20 31.83
CA ASP A 31 2.88 -24.78 32.52
C ASP A 31 1.70 -23.79 32.46
N ASP A 32 0.46 -24.30 32.36
CA ASP A 32 -0.74 -23.44 32.36
C ASP A 32 -0.91 -22.68 33.69
N SER A 33 -0.43 -23.25 34.80
CA SER A 33 -0.56 -22.69 36.14
C SER A 33 0.57 -23.13 37.06
N GLY A 34 0.63 -22.54 38.27
CA GLY A 34 1.70 -22.80 39.23
C GLY A 34 2.86 -21.80 39.12
N THR A 35 3.80 -21.89 40.06
CA THR A 35 4.94 -20.98 40.15
C THR A 35 5.76 -20.98 38.86
N GLY A 36 6.13 -19.78 38.39
CA GLY A 36 6.93 -19.61 37.18
C GLY A 36 6.13 -19.60 35.86
N SER A 37 4.81 -19.84 35.89
CA SER A 37 3.96 -19.75 34.71
C SER A 37 3.54 -18.30 34.40
N LEU A 38 3.16 -18.04 33.14
CA LEU A 38 2.55 -16.77 32.72
C LEU A 38 1.32 -16.43 33.56
N ARG A 39 0.49 -17.43 33.89
CA ARG A 39 -0.70 -17.24 34.72
C ARG A 39 -0.34 -16.70 36.11
N ALA A 40 0.67 -17.28 36.75
CA ALA A 40 1.14 -16.81 38.06
C ALA A 40 1.71 -15.38 37.96
N ALA A 41 2.45 -15.07 36.89
CA ALA A 41 2.98 -13.72 36.66
C ALA A 41 1.87 -12.67 36.50
N ILE A 42 0.82 -12.96 35.74
CA ILE A 42 -0.34 -12.06 35.58
C ILE A 42 -1.05 -11.84 36.93
N ILE A 43 -1.26 -12.91 37.72
CA ILE A 43 -1.88 -12.79 39.06
C ILE A 43 -1.03 -11.91 39.98
N GLN A 44 0.28 -12.08 39.97
CA GLN A 44 1.21 -11.29 40.77
C GLN A 44 1.16 -9.81 40.34
N ALA A 45 1.22 -9.52 39.05
CA ALA A 45 1.12 -8.15 38.55
C ALA A 45 -0.22 -7.49 38.91
N ASN A 46 -1.33 -8.20 38.78
CA ASN A 46 -2.66 -7.68 39.12
C ASN A 46 -2.85 -7.33 40.60
N THR A 47 -2.07 -7.93 41.51
CA THR A 47 -2.24 -7.81 42.97
C THR A 47 -1.12 -7.05 43.66
N GLY A 48 -0.04 -6.72 42.94
CA GLY A 48 1.08 -6.04 43.56
C GLY A 48 0.87 -4.52 43.71
N PRO A 49 1.79 -3.83 44.41
CA PRO A 49 1.58 -2.47 44.91
C PRO A 49 1.88 -1.35 43.91
N VAL A 50 2.42 -1.66 42.72
CA VAL A 50 2.78 -0.67 41.70
C VAL A 50 1.81 -0.68 40.51
N ASP A 51 1.75 0.45 39.79
CA ASP A 51 0.83 0.64 38.67
C ASP A 51 1.32 0.02 37.33
N THR A 52 2.57 -0.46 37.25
CA THR A 52 3.16 -0.99 36.00
C THR A 52 4.12 -2.14 36.26
N TYR A 53 3.90 -3.25 35.55
CA TYR A 53 4.76 -4.45 35.56
C TYR A 53 5.26 -4.79 34.16
N ASP A 54 6.43 -5.39 34.10
CA ASP A 54 6.99 -6.02 32.89
C ASP A 54 7.13 -7.53 33.14
N ILE A 55 6.32 -8.31 32.46
CA ILE A 55 6.40 -9.77 32.48
C ILE A 55 7.28 -10.18 31.31
N GLN A 56 8.38 -10.89 31.58
CA GLN A 56 9.30 -11.34 30.55
C GLN A 56 9.45 -12.85 30.53
N PHE A 57 9.73 -13.44 29.37
CA PHE A 57 9.98 -14.86 29.23
C PHE A 57 11.47 -15.16 29.32
N ASN A 58 11.83 -16.19 30.11
CA ASN A 58 13.20 -16.68 30.15
C ASN A 58 13.61 -17.25 28.78
N ALA A 59 14.83 -16.96 28.34
CA ALA A 59 15.36 -17.43 27.06
C ALA A 59 15.35 -18.96 26.88
N VAL A 60 15.33 -19.74 27.97
CA VAL A 60 15.18 -21.21 27.90
C VAL A 60 13.83 -21.66 27.29
N LEU A 61 12.86 -20.75 27.22
CA LEU A 61 11.54 -21.00 26.65
C LEU A 61 11.46 -20.73 25.14
N ASP A 62 12.58 -20.37 24.49
CA ASP A 62 12.62 -20.18 23.05
C ASP A 62 12.27 -21.47 22.29
N GLY A 63 11.43 -21.36 21.27
CA GLY A 63 10.83 -22.45 20.51
C GLY A 63 9.73 -23.24 21.24
N GLN A 64 9.40 -22.91 22.49
CA GLN A 64 8.42 -23.67 23.27
C GLN A 64 6.97 -23.22 23.02
N THR A 65 6.02 -24.04 23.47
CA THR A 65 4.58 -23.72 23.42
C THR A 65 3.95 -23.84 24.81
N LEU A 66 3.39 -22.74 25.30
CA LEU A 66 2.45 -22.71 26.42
C LEU A 66 1.04 -22.98 25.88
N THR A 67 0.47 -24.13 26.25
CA THR A 67 -0.91 -24.49 25.87
C THR A 67 -1.85 -24.23 27.03
N LEU A 68 -2.87 -23.39 26.80
CA LEU A 68 -3.85 -23.07 27.83
C LEU A 68 -4.76 -24.26 28.16
N LEU A 69 -5.04 -24.42 29.45
CA LEU A 69 -6.05 -25.34 29.99
C LEU A 69 -7.26 -24.61 30.57
N SER A 70 -7.17 -23.27 30.67
CA SER A 70 -8.26 -22.36 31.03
C SER A 70 -7.94 -20.96 30.52
N ASN A 71 -8.94 -20.07 30.44
CA ASN A 71 -8.71 -18.65 30.12
C ASN A 71 -7.67 -18.06 31.06
N LEU A 72 -6.74 -17.23 30.56
CA LEU A 72 -5.82 -16.52 31.45
C LEU A 72 -6.58 -15.51 32.33
N PRO A 73 -6.01 -15.11 33.49
CA PRO A 73 -6.63 -14.12 34.36
C PRO A 73 -6.80 -12.78 33.64
N ASN A 74 -7.88 -12.06 33.95
CA ASN A 74 -8.11 -10.71 33.41
C ASN A 74 -6.96 -9.78 33.83
N ILE A 75 -6.52 -8.92 32.91
CA ILE A 75 -5.51 -7.89 33.18
C ILE A 75 -6.23 -6.67 33.77
N MET A 76 -5.88 -6.35 35.02
CA MET A 76 -6.57 -5.34 35.84
C MET A 76 -5.75 -4.05 36.03
N VAL A 77 -4.49 -4.06 35.58
CA VAL A 77 -3.53 -2.95 35.65
C VAL A 77 -2.91 -2.72 34.27
N ASP A 78 -2.20 -1.60 34.10
CA ASP A 78 -1.39 -1.44 32.90
C ASP A 78 -0.22 -2.43 32.95
N MET A 79 -0.06 -3.21 31.89
CA MET A 79 0.82 -4.38 31.90
C MET A 79 1.63 -4.45 30.62
N THR A 80 2.93 -4.74 30.76
CA THR A 80 3.79 -5.12 29.64
C THR A 80 4.08 -6.61 29.70
N ILE A 81 3.99 -7.29 28.56
CA ILE A 81 4.40 -8.69 28.40
C ILE A 81 5.39 -8.76 27.25
N THR A 82 6.66 -8.96 27.57
CA THR A 82 7.76 -9.03 26.63
C THR A 82 8.09 -10.49 26.33
N GLY A 83 7.77 -10.92 25.13
CA GLY A 83 8.11 -12.22 24.58
C GLY A 83 9.58 -12.34 24.19
N LEU A 84 9.85 -13.38 23.40
CA LEU A 84 11.20 -13.67 22.89
C LEU A 84 11.33 -13.16 21.45
N ALA A 85 12.55 -12.86 21.03
CA ALA A 85 12.80 -12.32 19.70
C ALA A 85 12.14 -13.17 18.60
N GLY A 86 11.47 -12.50 17.64
CA GLY A 86 10.84 -13.16 16.49
C GLY A 86 9.63 -14.05 16.82
N GLY A 87 9.00 -13.89 17.99
CA GLY A 87 7.88 -14.75 18.39
C GLY A 87 8.32 -16.08 18.99
N GLY A 88 9.51 -16.15 19.58
CA GLY A 88 10.15 -17.38 20.04
C GLY A 88 9.35 -18.21 21.05
N ILE A 89 8.40 -17.60 21.76
CA ILE A 89 7.47 -18.33 22.64
C ILE A 89 6.06 -18.32 22.06
N THR A 90 5.45 -19.50 21.97
CA THR A 90 4.07 -19.66 21.49
C THR A 90 3.09 -19.75 22.65
N ILE A 91 1.97 -19.01 22.57
CA ILE A 91 0.78 -19.20 23.40
C ILE A 91 -0.33 -19.78 22.52
N SER A 92 -0.79 -20.98 22.89
CA SER A 92 -1.89 -21.67 22.22
C SER A 92 -3.16 -21.61 23.07
N GLY A 93 -4.26 -21.13 22.48
CA GLY A 93 -5.57 -21.11 23.14
C GLY A 93 -6.26 -22.49 23.16
N ALA A 94 -5.59 -23.54 22.64
CA ALA A 94 -6.12 -24.90 22.54
C ALA A 94 -7.50 -24.99 21.83
N GLY A 95 -7.82 -24.02 20.98
CA GLY A 95 -9.12 -23.90 20.31
C GLY A 95 -10.29 -23.59 21.25
N SER A 96 -10.02 -23.34 22.53
CA SER A 96 -11.04 -23.38 23.60
C SER A 96 -10.97 -22.21 24.58
N PHE A 97 -9.81 -21.58 24.73
CA PHE A 97 -9.57 -20.57 25.75
C PHE A 97 -9.21 -19.20 25.19
N THR A 98 -9.66 -18.16 25.90
CA THR A 98 -9.30 -16.77 25.65
C THR A 98 -7.93 -16.47 26.25
N MET A 99 -7.06 -15.82 25.47
CA MET A 99 -5.71 -15.47 25.92
C MET A 99 -5.70 -14.18 26.75
N PHE A 100 -6.13 -13.03 26.22
CA PHE A 100 -6.01 -11.77 26.94
C PHE A 100 -7.36 -11.06 27.02
N THR A 101 -7.82 -10.81 28.25
CA THR A 101 -8.98 -9.95 28.55
C THR A 101 -8.49 -8.79 29.39
N VAL A 102 -8.71 -7.56 28.93
CA VAL A 102 -8.20 -6.35 29.59
C VAL A 102 -9.35 -5.53 30.15
N ALA A 103 -9.21 -5.09 31.39
CA ALA A 103 -10.19 -4.24 32.06
C ALA A 103 -10.31 -2.87 31.37
N ALA A 104 -11.48 -2.24 31.51
CA ALA A 104 -11.73 -0.92 30.94
C ALA A 104 -10.70 0.11 31.45
N SER A 105 -10.29 1.01 30.55
CA SER A 105 -9.28 2.05 30.74
C SER A 105 -7.87 1.53 31.07
N LYS A 106 -7.61 0.23 30.88
CA LYS A 106 -6.27 -0.36 31.02
C LYS A 106 -5.64 -0.63 29.66
N THR A 107 -4.31 -0.71 29.68
CA THR A 107 -3.49 -0.96 28.50
C THR A 107 -2.65 -2.21 28.70
N LEU A 108 -2.72 -3.11 27.74
CA LEU A 108 -1.79 -4.22 27.59
C LEU A 108 -0.81 -3.89 26.46
N THR A 109 0.47 -3.83 26.82
CA THR A 109 1.59 -3.74 25.86
C THR A 109 2.20 -5.12 25.70
N VAL A 110 2.32 -5.63 24.48
CA VAL A 110 2.85 -6.98 24.22
C VAL A 110 3.83 -6.96 23.07
N SER A 111 4.90 -7.73 23.17
CA SER A 111 5.79 -7.94 22.02
C SER A 111 6.34 -9.35 21.95
N GLY A 112 6.81 -9.77 20.76
CA GLY A 112 7.62 -10.99 20.61
C GLY A 112 6.93 -12.30 20.98
N LEU A 113 5.60 -12.40 20.84
CA LEU A 113 4.89 -13.67 21.05
C LEU A 113 4.38 -14.25 19.73
N THR A 114 4.32 -15.58 19.66
CA THR A 114 3.49 -16.29 18.70
C THR A 114 2.14 -16.64 19.34
N LEU A 115 1.02 -16.29 18.71
CA LEU A 115 -0.34 -16.53 19.20
C LEU A 115 -1.11 -17.41 18.22
N THR A 116 -1.69 -18.52 18.70
CA THR A 116 -2.35 -19.50 17.83
C THR A 116 -3.54 -20.24 18.46
N ASN A 117 -4.34 -20.90 17.61
CA ASN A 117 -5.38 -21.85 17.99
C ASN A 117 -6.36 -21.28 19.04
N ASN A 118 -7.05 -20.22 18.66
CA ASN A 118 -7.96 -19.45 19.49
C ASN A 118 -9.35 -20.10 19.64
N THR A 119 -10.10 -19.72 20.68
CA THR A 119 -11.50 -20.16 20.87
C THR A 119 -12.51 -19.46 19.95
N THR A 120 -13.75 -19.94 19.90
CA THR A 120 -14.86 -19.29 19.21
C THR A 120 -15.43 -18.11 20.00
N GLY A 121 -15.73 -17.00 19.34
CA GLY A 121 -16.34 -15.82 19.94
C GLY A 121 -15.49 -14.56 19.75
N ASN A 122 -15.99 -13.41 20.21
CA ASN A 122 -15.34 -12.12 20.00
C ASN A 122 -14.14 -11.93 20.93
N GLY A 123 -12.96 -11.63 20.37
CA GLY A 123 -11.77 -11.24 21.14
C GLY A 123 -11.09 -12.40 21.87
N ASN A 124 -11.08 -13.56 21.22
CA ASN A 124 -10.57 -14.81 21.77
C ASN A 124 -9.02 -14.84 21.93
N VAL A 125 -8.28 -13.97 21.24
CA VAL A 125 -6.87 -13.69 21.55
C VAL A 125 -6.79 -12.43 22.40
N PHE A 126 -7.46 -11.36 21.97
CA PHE A 126 -7.58 -10.13 22.74
C PHE A 126 -9.01 -9.61 22.69
N TYR A 127 -9.59 -9.40 23.87
CA TYR A 127 -10.88 -8.74 24.04
C TYR A 127 -10.70 -7.39 24.73
N GLY A 128 -10.93 -6.31 23.98
CA GLY A 128 -10.88 -4.94 24.47
C GLY A 128 -12.28 -4.35 24.64
N ASN A 129 -12.67 -4.06 25.89
CA ASN A 129 -13.90 -3.36 26.22
C ASN A 129 -13.59 -2.03 26.92
N ALA A 130 -13.62 -0.94 26.16
CA ALA A 130 -13.00 0.34 26.51
C ALA A 130 -11.54 0.17 26.97
N ALA A 131 -10.78 -0.72 26.33
CA ALA A 131 -9.42 -1.13 26.72
C ALA A 131 -8.45 -1.12 25.54
N ASN A 132 -7.14 -1.05 25.83
CA ASN A 132 -6.12 -0.82 24.82
C ASN A 132 -5.16 -2.01 24.67
N LEU A 133 -4.84 -2.36 23.43
CA LEU A 133 -3.72 -3.21 23.05
C LEU A 133 -2.68 -2.39 22.28
N VAL A 134 -1.43 -2.52 22.70
CA VAL A 134 -0.25 -2.06 21.95
C VAL A 134 0.63 -3.27 21.71
N ALA A 135 0.68 -3.75 20.48
CA ALA A 135 1.36 -4.98 20.12
C ALA A 135 2.48 -4.72 19.10
N SER A 136 3.66 -5.28 19.30
CA SER A 136 4.77 -5.19 18.33
C SER A 136 5.46 -6.53 18.10
N ASP A 137 6.01 -6.75 16.91
CA ASP A 137 6.87 -7.92 16.64
C ASP A 137 6.19 -9.26 16.97
N MET A 138 4.87 -9.32 16.74
CA MET A 138 4.04 -10.48 17.04
C MET A 138 3.96 -11.42 15.84
N VAL A 139 3.75 -12.71 16.08
CA VAL A 139 3.32 -13.67 15.06
C VAL A 139 1.92 -14.18 15.42
N VAL A 140 0.95 -13.96 14.55
CA VAL A 140 -0.43 -14.45 14.71
C VAL A 140 -0.70 -15.46 13.61
N THR A 141 -0.92 -16.72 14.01
CA THR A 141 -1.05 -17.82 13.05
C THR A 141 -2.06 -18.88 13.45
N GLY A 142 -2.61 -19.58 12.47
CA GLY A 142 -3.54 -20.68 12.72
C GLY A 142 -4.83 -20.21 13.41
N ILE A 143 -5.23 -18.95 13.23
CA ILE A 143 -6.52 -18.45 13.70
C ILE A 143 -7.61 -19.02 12.78
N THR A 144 -8.44 -19.91 13.34
CA THR A 144 -9.54 -20.59 12.63
C THR A 144 -10.91 -20.12 13.09
N ASN A 145 -10.97 -19.39 14.20
CA ASN A 145 -12.20 -18.90 14.78
C ASN A 145 -12.29 -17.37 14.65
N ASN A 146 -13.50 -16.88 14.38
CA ASN A 146 -13.75 -15.48 14.06
C ASN A 146 -13.37 -14.53 15.21
N TYR A 147 -12.69 -13.45 14.84
CA TYR A 147 -12.26 -12.31 15.66
C TYR A 147 -11.19 -12.63 16.72
N ALA A 148 -9.96 -12.85 16.27
CA ALA A 148 -8.80 -12.93 17.16
C ALA A 148 -8.69 -11.71 18.09
N PHE A 149 -8.72 -10.53 17.50
CA PHE A 149 -8.61 -9.25 18.19
C PHE A 149 -9.92 -8.49 18.00
N TYR A 150 -10.58 -8.15 19.12
CA TYR A 150 -11.86 -7.48 19.08
C TYR A 150 -11.88 -6.27 20.01
N SER A 151 -12.27 -5.12 19.47
CA SER A 151 -12.46 -3.88 20.23
C SER A 151 -13.93 -3.48 20.29
N GLN A 152 -14.41 -3.08 21.48
CA GLN A 152 -15.75 -2.54 21.65
C GLN A 152 -15.81 -1.36 22.61
N ASN A 153 -16.89 -0.58 22.49
CA ASN A 153 -17.14 0.68 23.20
C ASN A 153 -16.10 1.77 22.90
N SER A 154 -16.48 3.01 23.21
CA SER A 154 -15.58 4.17 23.12
C SER A 154 -14.42 4.03 24.11
N GLY A 155 -13.22 4.41 23.69
CA GLY A 155 -11.99 4.31 24.49
C GLY A 155 -11.19 3.03 24.27
N SER A 156 -11.62 2.14 23.38
CA SER A 156 -10.82 0.96 23.00
C SER A 156 -9.84 1.26 21.88
N SER A 157 -8.65 0.65 21.91
CA SER A 157 -7.77 0.67 20.76
C SER A 157 -6.99 -0.62 20.60
N ILE A 158 -6.72 -1.00 19.34
CA ILE A 158 -5.84 -2.10 18.99
C ILE A 158 -4.77 -1.53 18.06
N ASN A 159 -3.51 -1.55 18.48
CA ASN A 159 -2.40 -1.02 17.70
C ASN A 159 -1.38 -2.13 17.48
N PHE A 160 -1.06 -2.42 16.22
CA PHE A 160 -0.04 -3.39 15.83
C PHE A 160 1.08 -2.69 15.05
N THR A 161 2.33 -3.01 15.39
CA THR A 161 3.51 -2.61 14.62
C THR A 161 4.38 -3.82 14.30
N ASN A 162 5.01 -3.83 13.12
CA ASN A 162 6.05 -4.80 12.73
C ASN A 162 5.68 -6.28 12.98
N SER A 163 4.40 -6.63 12.82
CA SER A 163 3.89 -7.95 13.18
C SER A 163 3.56 -8.78 11.94
N THR A 164 3.52 -10.10 12.10
CA THR A 164 3.20 -11.06 11.03
C THR A 164 1.88 -11.78 11.33
N PHE A 165 0.97 -11.75 10.38
CA PHE A 165 -0.30 -12.47 10.41
C PHE A 165 -0.29 -13.49 9.26
N THR A 166 -0.16 -14.77 9.58
CA THR A 166 0.01 -15.80 8.55
C THR A 166 -0.84 -17.03 8.75
N SER A 167 -1.32 -17.61 7.65
CA SER A 167 -2.07 -18.87 7.66
C SER A 167 -3.32 -18.82 8.55
N ASN A 168 -3.98 -17.66 8.61
CA ASN A 168 -5.24 -17.49 9.31
C ASN A 168 -6.42 -17.71 8.35
N SER A 169 -7.43 -18.45 8.80
CA SER A 169 -8.59 -18.86 7.98
C SER A 169 -9.91 -18.21 8.43
N ALA A 170 -9.87 -17.28 9.39
CA ALA A 170 -11.02 -16.56 9.92
C ALA A 170 -10.75 -15.06 10.08
N TYR A 171 -11.75 -14.31 10.56
CA TYR A 171 -11.61 -12.89 10.93
C TYR A 171 -10.49 -12.70 11.96
N VAL A 172 -9.47 -11.93 11.62
CA VAL A 172 -8.40 -11.58 12.57
C VAL A 172 -8.83 -10.41 13.43
N PHE A 173 -9.31 -9.33 12.81
CA PHE A 173 -9.71 -8.10 13.48
C PHE A 173 -11.23 -7.89 13.37
N GLY A 174 -11.83 -7.54 14.51
CA GLY A 174 -13.24 -7.17 14.59
C GLY A 174 -13.49 -6.01 15.52
N SER A 175 -14.68 -5.42 15.38
CA SER A 175 -15.18 -4.42 16.31
C SER A 175 -16.69 -4.51 16.48
N ASP A 176 -17.20 -3.85 17.51
CA ASP A 176 -18.62 -3.53 17.60
C ASP A 176 -19.04 -2.44 16.60
N HIS A 177 -20.35 -2.23 16.48
CA HIS A 177 -20.91 -1.03 15.85
C HIS A 177 -20.74 0.17 16.79
N GLY A 178 -20.78 1.40 16.29
CA GLY A 178 -20.82 2.55 17.19
C GLY A 178 -20.71 3.91 16.54
N GLN A 179 -20.52 4.92 17.40
CA GLN A 179 -20.59 6.34 17.04
C GLN A 179 -19.59 6.65 15.93
N THR A 180 -20.12 6.97 14.75
CA THR A 180 -19.35 7.56 13.66
C THR A 180 -19.35 9.07 13.87
N PRO A 181 -18.19 9.76 13.81
CA PRO A 181 -18.18 11.21 13.82
C PRO A 181 -19.10 11.81 12.75
N SER A 182 -19.84 12.87 13.07
CA SER A 182 -20.76 13.51 12.13
C SER A 182 -20.06 14.20 10.96
N THR A 183 -18.74 14.38 11.05
CA THR A 183 -17.88 14.89 9.99
C THR A 183 -16.62 14.05 9.87
N THR A 184 -16.05 13.98 8.67
CA THR A 184 -14.78 13.28 8.48
C THR A 184 -13.64 14.06 9.15
N SER A 185 -13.00 13.45 10.16
CA SER A 185 -11.80 13.99 10.81
C SER A 185 -10.53 13.32 10.30
N ASN A 186 -9.47 14.11 10.14
CA ASN A 186 -8.11 13.64 9.88
C ASN A 186 -7.32 13.38 11.17
N ILE A 187 -7.88 13.70 12.34
CA ILE A 187 -7.26 13.44 13.64
C ILE A 187 -7.72 12.06 14.11
N GLU A 188 -6.80 11.09 14.15
CA GLU A 188 -7.13 9.70 14.50
C GLU A 188 -7.77 9.55 15.89
N THR A 189 -7.39 10.39 16.84
CA THR A 189 -7.91 10.33 18.21
C THR A 189 -9.37 10.75 18.36
N ASP A 190 -9.96 11.40 17.35
CA ASP A 190 -11.40 11.67 17.31
C ASP A 190 -12.21 10.37 17.17
N TYR A 191 -11.58 9.32 16.65
CA TYR A 191 -12.13 7.97 16.60
C TYR A 191 -11.71 7.20 17.86
N THR A 192 -12.59 7.24 18.86
CA THR A 192 -12.32 6.69 20.20
C THR A 192 -12.31 5.17 20.27
N ASN A 193 -12.84 4.47 19.25
CA ASN A 193 -12.57 3.05 19.02
C ASN A 193 -11.87 2.90 17.67
N ARG A 194 -10.65 2.38 17.69
CA ARG A 194 -9.78 2.32 16.52
C ARG A 194 -8.92 1.07 16.49
N ILE A 195 -8.66 0.61 15.27
CA ILE A 195 -7.67 -0.43 14.98
C ILE A 195 -6.63 0.16 14.03
N THR A 196 -5.37 0.18 14.45
CA THR A 196 -4.26 0.67 13.63
C THR A 196 -3.24 -0.45 13.45
N VAL A 197 -2.84 -0.70 12.21
CA VAL A 197 -1.81 -1.67 11.87
C VAL A 197 -0.77 -1.00 11.00
N THR A 198 0.49 -1.01 11.45
CA THR A 198 1.60 -0.36 10.75
C THR A 198 2.76 -1.32 10.53
N GLY A 199 3.44 -1.25 9.38
CA GLY A 199 4.69 -1.98 9.15
C GLY A 199 4.56 -3.50 9.19
N SER A 200 3.34 -4.03 9.09
CA SER A 200 3.03 -5.45 9.36
C SER A 200 2.82 -6.25 8.08
N THR A 201 3.05 -7.55 8.15
CA THR A 201 2.89 -8.47 7.02
C THR A 201 1.71 -9.42 7.22
N PHE A 202 0.85 -9.52 6.23
CA PHE A 202 -0.26 -10.46 6.15
C PHE A 202 0.02 -11.42 4.99
N SER A 203 0.32 -12.68 5.28
CA SER A 203 0.71 -13.65 4.26
C SER A 203 -0.08 -14.95 4.32
N SER A 204 -0.51 -15.44 3.15
CA SER A 204 -1.17 -16.76 3.03
C SER A 204 -2.40 -16.93 3.94
N ASN A 205 -3.11 -15.84 4.25
CA ASN A 205 -4.37 -15.93 4.97
C ASN A 205 -5.48 -16.30 3.99
N THR A 206 -6.41 -17.15 4.40
CA THR A 206 -7.55 -17.62 3.57
C THR A 206 -8.90 -17.15 4.11
N GLY A 207 -8.90 -16.62 5.33
CA GLY A 207 -10.03 -15.95 5.94
C GLY A 207 -10.03 -14.46 5.62
N LYS A 208 -11.17 -13.81 5.89
CA LYS A 208 -11.23 -12.36 5.85
C LYS A 208 -10.39 -11.78 6.98
N ILE A 209 -9.60 -10.73 6.76
CA ILE A 209 -8.68 -10.23 7.79
C ILE A 209 -9.40 -9.23 8.70
N PHE A 210 -10.03 -8.23 8.11
CA PHE A 210 -10.74 -7.17 8.82
C PHE A 210 -12.25 -7.28 8.59
N ARG A 211 -13.02 -7.30 9.68
CA ARG A 211 -14.47 -7.07 9.63
C ARG A 211 -14.89 -6.18 10.79
N THR A 212 -14.94 -4.88 10.52
CA THR A 212 -15.06 -3.84 11.54
C THR A 212 -16.16 -2.85 11.15
N GLU A 213 -16.71 -2.18 12.15
CA GLU A 213 -17.62 -1.04 12.00
C GLU A 213 -17.05 0.26 12.58
N ARG A 214 -15.81 0.21 13.09
CA ARG A 214 -15.07 1.31 13.71
C ARG A 214 -13.86 1.68 12.87
N PHE A 215 -13.20 2.79 13.20
CA PHE A 215 -12.04 3.30 12.46
C PHE A 215 -10.96 2.23 12.29
N VAL A 216 -10.46 2.08 11.06
CA VAL A 216 -9.28 1.27 10.77
C VAL A 216 -8.27 2.06 9.97
N LYS A 217 -7.01 1.98 10.37
CA LYS A 217 -5.86 2.43 9.58
C LYS A 217 -4.91 1.27 9.35
N ILE A 218 -4.59 1.04 8.08
CA ILE A 218 -3.56 0.14 7.60
C ILE A 218 -2.50 1.00 6.93
N ASP A 219 -1.26 0.96 7.41
CA ASP A 219 -0.19 1.85 6.93
C ASP A 219 1.12 1.08 6.77
N ALA A 220 1.82 1.28 5.65
CA ALA A 220 3.11 0.62 5.39
C ALA A 220 3.07 -0.91 5.59
N CYS A 221 1.96 -1.57 5.26
CA CYS A 221 1.77 -3.01 5.44
C CYS A 221 1.98 -3.79 4.14
N ASN A 222 2.32 -5.07 4.26
CA ASN A 222 2.50 -5.98 3.12
C ASN A 222 1.45 -7.09 3.15
N PHE A 223 0.65 -7.22 2.09
CA PHE A 223 -0.33 -8.29 1.92
C PHE A 223 0.09 -9.18 0.76
N ILE A 224 0.46 -10.43 1.05
CA ILE A 224 1.10 -11.33 0.10
C ILE A 224 0.35 -12.66 0.04
N ASN A 225 -0.08 -13.08 -1.15
CA ASN A 225 -0.71 -14.39 -1.38
C ASN A 225 -1.91 -14.68 -0.46
N ASN A 226 -2.64 -13.65 -0.02
CA ASN A 226 -3.88 -13.87 0.72
C ASN A 226 -4.99 -14.26 -0.24
N THR A 227 -5.93 -15.05 0.23
CA THR A 227 -7.12 -15.45 -0.51
C THR A 227 -8.37 -15.03 0.27
N ASN A 228 -9.45 -14.69 -0.44
CA ASN A 228 -10.71 -14.16 0.12
C ASN A 228 -10.62 -12.71 0.64
N VAL A 229 -11.74 -12.03 0.87
CA VAL A 229 -11.81 -10.56 1.10
C VAL A 229 -10.88 -10.10 2.24
N ILE A 230 -9.87 -9.25 1.98
CA ILE A 230 -9.00 -8.69 3.05
C ILE A 230 -9.84 -7.91 4.05
N ALA A 231 -10.70 -7.01 3.57
CA ALA A 231 -11.47 -6.13 4.44
C ALA A 231 -12.93 -6.01 4.00
N GLU A 232 -13.80 -6.37 4.93
CA GLU A 232 -15.23 -6.08 4.91
C GLU A 232 -15.48 -4.94 5.91
N PHE A 233 -15.34 -3.70 5.43
CA PHE A 233 -15.54 -2.50 6.23
C PHE A 233 -17.01 -2.14 6.27
N ARG A 234 -17.54 -1.99 7.49
CA ARG A 234 -18.97 -1.86 7.72
C ARG A 234 -19.31 -0.54 8.43
N GLY A 235 -20.59 -0.16 8.49
CA GLY A 235 -20.99 1.04 9.22
C GLY A 235 -20.59 2.32 8.49
N LEU A 236 -20.44 3.45 9.21
CA LEU A 236 -20.19 4.77 8.61
C LEU A 236 -18.80 5.36 8.91
N ASN A 237 -17.94 4.61 9.61
CA ASN A 237 -16.65 5.11 10.09
C ASN A 237 -15.62 5.39 8.98
N ARG A 238 -14.53 6.07 9.34
CA ARG A 238 -13.40 6.33 8.43
C ARG A 238 -12.51 5.10 8.31
N TYR A 239 -12.06 4.82 7.09
CA TYR A 239 -11.15 3.72 6.76
C TYR A 239 -9.96 4.23 5.95
N GLN A 240 -8.75 3.87 6.35
CA GLN A 240 -7.53 4.31 5.68
C GLN A 240 -6.62 3.12 5.34
N VAL A 241 -6.18 3.07 4.09
CA VAL A 241 -5.19 2.12 3.58
C VAL A 241 -4.11 2.95 2.89
N LEU A 242 -2.93 3.01 3.51
CA LEU A 242 -1.89 3.95 3.17
C LEU A 242 -0.57 3.22 2.93
N ASN A 243 0.20 3.66 1.93
CA ASN A 243 1.59 3.27 1.72
C ASN A 243 1.85 1.75 1.74
N SER A 244 0.83 0.93 1.44
CA SER A 244 0.86 -0.51 1.64
C SER A 244 1.02 -1.25 0.31
N THR A 245 1.63 -2.43 0.36
CA THR A 245 1.85 -3.27 -0.81
C THR A 245 0.93 -4.48 -0.78
N PHE A 246 0.30 -4.77 -1.91
CA PHE A 246 -0.61 -5.90 -2.11
C PHE A 246 -0.11 -6.71 -3.30
N THR A 247 0.42 -7.90 -3.06
CA THR A 247 1.03 -8.75 -4.08
C THR A 247 0.35 -10.11 -4.18
N ASN A 248 -0.08 -10.46 -5.40
CA ASN A 248 -0.58 -11.79 -5.75
C ASN A 248 -1.72 -12.29 -4.84
N ASN A 249 -2.56 -11.38 -4.36
CA ASN A 249 -3.70 -11.78 -3.57
C ASN A 249 -4.89 -12.13 -4.48
N SER A 250 -5.68 -13.13 -4.08
CA SER A 250 -6.74 -13.69 -4.93
C SER A 250 -8.13 -13.66 -4.30
N TYR A 251 -9.07 -13.03 -5.01
CA TYR A 251 -10.42 -12.77 -4.52
C TYR A 251 -11.45 -13.07 -5.59
N ALA A 252 -12.54 -13.75 -5.20
CA ALA A 252 -13.67 -13.98 -6.09
C ALA A 252 -14.55 -12.72 -6.29
N GLY A 253 -14.45 -11.73 -5.40
CA GLY A 253 -15.22 -10.50 -5.40
C GLY A 253 -14.32 -9.28 -5.23
N SER A 254 -14.53 -8.51 -4.15
CA SER A 254 -13.73 -7.32 -3.85
C SER A 254 -12.76 -7.56 -2.70
N MET A 255 -11.50 -7.13 -2.82
CA MET A 255 -10.49 -7.18 -1.75
C MET A 255 -10.88 -6.26 -0.59
N PHE A 256 -11.32 -5.05 -0.93
CA PHE A 256 -11.91 -4.08 -0.01
C PHE A 256 -13.36 -3.83 -0.39
N SER A 257 -14.26 -4.03 0.56
CA SER A 257 -15.70 -3.81 0.40
C SER A 257 -16.25 -2.96 1.53
N PHE A 258 -17.27 -2.16 1.18
CA PHE A 258 -17.94 -1.24 2.10
C PHE A 258 -19.42 -1.58 2.16
N THR A 259 -19.97 -1.73 3.37
CA THR A 259 -21.42 -1.93 3.55
C THR A 259 -21.95 -1.20 4.76
N SER A 260 -23.03 -0.44 4.62
CA SER A 260 -23.68 0.21 5.74
C SER A 260 -25.20 -0.04 5.74
N ASN A 261 -25.80 -0.10 6.93
CA ASN A 261 -27.27 -0.06 7.08
C ASN A 261 -27.73 1.41 7.26
N ALA A 262 -27.22 2.34 6.44
CA ALA A 262 -27.27 3.78 6.71
C ALA A 262 -28.71 4.32 6.93
N PRO A 263 -28.93 5.20 7.92
CA PRO A 263 -30.17 5.93 8.13
C PRO A 263 -30.17 7.27 7.36
N GLY A 264 -30.59 7.28 6.10
CA GLY A 264 -30.95 8.49 5.34
C GLY A 264 -29.85 9.57 5.10
N GLU A 265 -30.19 10.56 4.27
CA GLU A 265 -29.31 11.65 3.77
C GLU A 265 -28.63 12.58 4.81
N PRO A 266 -29.20 12.93 5.98
CA PRO A 266 -28.65 13.99 6.83
C PRO A 266 -27.22 13.73 7.34
N TYR A 267 -26.91 12.47 7.66
CA TYR A 267 -25.57 12.08 8.16
C TYR A 267 -24.49 12.11 7.09
N LEU A 268 -24.85 11.99 5.81
CA LEU A 268 -23.90 11.93 4.70
C LEU A 268 -23.31 13.30 4.34
N SER A 269 -24.03 14.38 4.67
CA SER A 269 -23.67 15.76 4.32
C SER A 269 -22.36 16.24 4.98
N GLY A 270 -22.05 15.73 6.17
CA GLY A 270 -20.81 16.08 6.89
C GLY A 270 -19.59 15.25 6.49
N LEU A 271 -19.78 14.16 5.73
CA LEU A 271 -18.69 13.26 5.36
C LEU A 271 -17.96 13.75 4.10
N GLY A 272 -16.65 13.92 4.24
CA GLY A 272 -15.74 14.29 3.16
C GLY A 272 -15.56 13.16 2.15
N ALA A 273 -15.13 13.51 0.95
CA ALA A 273 -14.85 12.55 -0.13
C ALA A 273 -13.75 11.53 0.22
N ASN A 274 -12.94 11.82 1.25
CA ASN A 274 -11.87 10.98 1.74
C ASN A 274 -12.28 10.14 2.95
N ASN A 275 -13.58 9.98 3.25
CA ASN A 275 -14.02 9.16 4.39
C ASN A 275 -13.44 7.74 4.31
N HIS A 276 -13.35 7.18 3.11
CA HIS A 276 -12.43 6.08 2.81
C HIS A 276 -11.26 6.63 2.01
N LEU A 277 -10.05 6.23 2.35
CA LEU A 277 -8.85 6.71 1.70
C LEU A 277 -7.92 5.54 1.37
N PHE A 278 -7.64 5.39 0.08
CA PHE A 278 -6.59 4.53 -0.45
C PHE A 278 -5.54 5.44 -1.07
N ASP A 279 -4.41 5.63 -0.40
CA ASP A 279 -3.37 6.57 -0.83
C ASP A 279 -1.96 5.97 -0.77
N GLY A 280 -1.19 6.15 -1.84
CA GLY A 280 0.22 5.72 -1.87
C GLY A 280 0.44 4.21 -1.90
N ASN A 281 -0.58 3.40 -2.17
CA ASN A 281 -0.45 1.94 -2.15
C ASN A 281 0.08 1.39 -3.47
N THR A 282 0.73 0.22 -3.41
CA THR A 282 1.14 -0.54 -4.60
C THR A 282 0.35 -1.85 -4.67
N PHE A 283 -0.39 -2.03 -5.75
CA PHE A 283 -1.14 -3.25 -6.05
C PHE A 283 -0.51 -3.95 -7.24
N THR A 284 -0.04 -5.19 -7.04
CA THR A 284 0.61 -5.97 -8.09
C THR A 284 0.05 -7.39 -8.16
N GLY A 285 -0.39 -7.84 -9.34
CA GLY A 285 -0.75 -9.24 -9.55
C GLY A 285 -2.03 -9.68 -8.83
N ASN A 286 -2.88 -8.76 -8.36
CA ASN A 286 -4.09 -9.12 -7.60
C ASN A 286 -5.25 -9.46 -8.54
N SER A 287 -6.01 -10.51 -8.20
CA SER A 287 -7.23 -10.90 -8.95
C SER A 287 -8.50 -10.41 -8.25
N GLY A 288 -9.60 -10.31 -9.01
CA GLY A 288 -10.85 -9.71 -8.52
C GLY A 288 -10.85 -8.18 -8.58
N THR A 289 -11.75 -7.54 -7.83
CA THR A 289 -11.81 -6.07 -7.71
C THR A 289 -11.03 -5.61 -6.48
N ILE A 290 -10.11 -4.67 -6.61
CA ILE A 290 -9.34 -4.17 -5.47
C ILE A 290 -10.26 -3.38 -4.52
N VAL A 291 -10.89 -2.30 -4.97
CA VAL A 291 -11.76 -1.47 -4.11
C VAL A 291 -13.20 -1.41 -4.63
N ASN A 292 -14.19 -1.70 -3.80
CA ASN A 292 -15.60 -1.52 -4.17
C ASN A 292 -16.31 -0.48 -3.28
N PRO A 293 -16.25 0.81 -3.63
CA PRO A 293 -16.94 1.91 -2.95
C PRO A 293 -18.44 2.01 -3.25
N GLY A 294 -19.07 1.07 -3.97
CA GLY A 294 -20.47 1.24 -4.36
C GLY A 294 -20.71 2.46 -5.28
N ASN A 295 -21.98 2.78 -5.57
CA ASN A 295 -22.34 3.78 -6.60
C ASN A 295 -22.74 5.15 -6.05
N SER A 296 -23.16 5.22 -4.80
CA SER A 296 -23.71 6.44 -4.18
C SER A 296 -23.62 6.35 -2.65
N GLY A 297 -23.96 7.43 -1.97
CA GLY A 297 -24.09 7.43 -0.51
C GLY A 297 -22.75 7.45 0.21
N TRP A 298 -22.68 6.74 1.33
CA TRP A 298 -21.50 6.71 2.21
C TRP A 298 -20.34 5.94 1.59
N GLU A 299 -20.64 4.78 1.00
CA GLU A 299 -19.66 3.89 0.39
C GLU A 299 -18.85 4.67 -0.68
N ALA A 300 -19.53 5.54 -1.44
CA ALA A 300 -18.96 6.34 -2.52
C ALA A 300 -18.07 7.50 -2.03
N LYS A 301 -18.06 7.84 -0.74
CA LYS A 301 -17.15 8.82 -0.11
C LYS A 301 -15.73 8.26 0.03
N THR A 302 -15.25 7.68 -1.06
CA THR A 302 -13.96 7.01 -1.19
C THR A 302 -13.05 7.82 -2.11
N THR A 303 -11.85 8.09 -1.64
CA THR A 303 -10.76 8.67 -2.41
C THR A 303 -9.74 7.57 -2.71
N ILE A 304 -9.41 7.40 -4.00
CA ILE A 304 -8.35 6.51 -4.48
C ILE A 304 -7.29 7.37 -5.14
N SER A 305 -6.18 7.63 -4.45
CA SER A 305 -5.15 8.56 -4.91
C SER A 305 -3.74 8.00 -4.85
N ASN A 306 -2.88 8.44 -5.76
CA ASN A 306 -1.44 8.16 -5.71
C ASN A 306 -1.07 6.66 -5.57
N ASN A 307 -1.93 5.75 -6.03
CA ASN A 307 -1.67 4.32 -5.97
C ASN A 307 -1.03 3.84 -7.28
N ILE A 308 -0.22 2.79 -7.20
CA ILE A 308 0.33 2.09 -8.36
C ILE A 308 -0.49 0.81 -8.54
N PHE A 309 -1.05 0.62 -9.73
CA PHE A 309 -1.74 -0.60 -10.10
C PHE A 309 -1.02 -1.27 -11.26
N SER A 310 -0.41 -2.43 -11.00
CA SER A 310 0.21 -3.23 -12.04
C SER A 310 -0.31 -4.66 -12.10
N ASN A 311 -0.65 -5.15 -13.28
CA ASN A 311 -1.07 -6.53 -13.51
C ASN A 311 -2.21 -6.99 -12.58
N ASN A 312 -3.19 -6.12 -12.33
CA ASN A 312 -4.36 -6.47 -11.52
C ASN A 312 -5.58 -6.57 -12.42
N ASN A 313 -6.56 -7.39 -12.05
CA ASN A 313 -7.84 -7.46 -12.75
C ASN A 313 -8.61 -6.13 -12.69
N ALA A 314 -9.52 -5.95 -11.73
CA ALA A 314 -10.29 -4.71 -11.58
C ALA A 314 -9.71 -3.87 -10.44
N LYS A 315 -9.40 -2.60 -10.71
CA LYS A 315 -8.82 -1.67 -9.72
C LYS A 315 -9.89 -1.14 -8.75
N TRP A 316 -11.06 -0.81 -9.28
CA TRP A 316 -12.23 -0.52 -8.47
C TRP A 316 -13.50 -0.78 -9.27
N SER A 317 -14.61 -0.84 -8.57
CA SER A 317 -15.96 -0.78 -9.12
C SER A 317 -16.69 0.45 -8.63
N GLY A 318 -17.91 0.68 -9.10
CA GLY A 318 -18.74 1.79 -8.64
C GLY A 318 -18.16 3.17 -8.92
N SER A 319 -18.47 4.13 -8.04
CA SER A 319 -18.23 5.56 -8.25
C SER A 319 -17.47 6.16 -7.06
N PRO A 320 -16.13 5.95 -6.96
CA PRO A 320 -15.33 6.69 -5.99
C PRO A 320 -15.50 8.21 -6.18
N ALA A 321 -15.57 8.96 -5.07
CA ALA A 321 -15.74 10.41 -5.11
C ALA A 321 -14.53 11.15 -5.70
N VAL A 322 -13.31 10.63 -5.48
CA VAL A 322 -12.08 11.21 -6.02
C VAL A 322 -11.15 10.10 -6.52
N ILE A 323 -10.64 10.29 -7.73
CA ILE A 323 -9.62 9.44 -8.35
C ILE A 323 -8.54 10.38 -8.90
N THR A 324 -7.31 10.32 -8.40
CA THR A 324 -6.24 11.24 -8.83
C THR A 324 -4.85 10.67 -8.59
N GLY A 325 -3.86 11.02 -9.43
CA GLY A 325 -2.46 10.65 -9.21
C GLY A 325 -2.11 9.15 -9.26
N ASN A 326 -3.06 8.27 -9.61
CA ASN A 326 -2.79 6.83 -9.72
C ASN A 326 -1.97 6.50 -10.98
N THR A 327 -1.05 5.56 -10.86
CA THR A 327 -0.23 5.02 -11.96
C THR A 327 -0.75 3.63 -12.35
N TYR A 328 -0.68 3.29 -13.64
CA TYR A 328 -1.15 2.00 -14.17
C TYR A 328 -0.02 1.28 -14.95
N ASP A 329 -0.32 0.16 -15.60
CA ASP A 329 0.70 -0.67 -16.25
C ASP A 329 1.46 0.06 -17.37
N ASP A 330 2.77 -0.12 -17.37
CA ASP A 330 3.65 0.22 -18.49
C ASP A 330 3.56 -0.88 -19.55
N LEU A 331 2.93 -0.57 -20.68
CA LEU A 331 2.82 -1.46 -21.84
C LEU A 331 3.74 -1.02 -23.00
N ILE A 332 4.25 0.21 -22.98
CA ILE A 332 5.21 0.70 -23.98
C ILE A 332 6.63 0.30 -23.56
N ALA A 333 7.27 -0.51 -24.41
CA ALA A 333 8.67 -0.88 -24.27
C ALA A 333 9.61 0.24 -24.75
N SER A 334 9.28 0.91 -25.86
CA SER A 334 10.08 2.03 -26.37
C SER A 334 9.32 2.87 -27.40
N VAL A 335 9.70 4.14 -27.53
CA VAL A 335 9.26 5.06 -28.58
C VAL A 335 10.47 5.60 -29.35
N SER A 336 10.35 5.81 -30.67
CA SER A 336 11.35 6.49 -31.50
C SER A 336 10.72 7.25 -32.67
N HIS A 337 11.41 8.25 -33.20
CA HIS A 337 10.96 8.99 -34.39
C HIS A 337 11.57 8.39 -35.68
N ASP A 338 10.73 7.95 -36.60
CA ASP A 338 11.11 7.63 -37.98
C ASP A 338 10.94 8.88 -38.84
N VAL A 339 12.08 9.53 -39.11
CA VAL A 339 12.15 10.80 -39.84
C VAL A 339 11.82 10.66 -41.33
N ASP A 340 12.07 9.49 -41.92
CA ASP A 340 11.86 9.28 -43.36
C ASP A 340 10.36 9.18 -43.68
N THR A 341 9.58 8.65 -42.73
CA THR A 341 8.14 8.52 -42.88
C THR A 341 7.34 9.50 -42.03
N ASN A 342 8.01 10.34 -41.24
CA ASN A 342 7.41 11.28 -40.28
C ASN A 342 6.39 10.59 -39.36
N ARG A 343 6.81 9.49 -38.72
CA ARG A 343 5.98 8.68 -37.82
C ARG A 343 6.69 8.41 -36.51
N MET A 344 5.92 8.29 -35.44
CA MET A 344 6.42 7.72 -34.20
C MET A 344 6.30 6.19 -34.26
N VAL A 345 7.39 5.50 -33.96
CA VAL A 345 7.45 4.04 -33.81
C VAL A 345 7.32 3.70 -32.34
N VAL A 346 6.25 3.01 -31.98
CA VAL A 346 5.94 2.58 -30.61
C VAL A 346 6.05 1.06 -30.56
N ILE A 347 6.92 0.55 -29.70
CA ILE A 347 7.04 -0.90 -29.47
C ILE A 347 6.35 -1.21 -28.15
N MET A 348 5.34 -2.07 -28.19
CA MET A 348 4.66 -2.57 -27.00
C MET A 348 5.39 -3.80 -26.45
N ASN A 349 5.43 -3.96 -25.12
CA ASN A 349 6.08 -5.09 -24.47
C ASN A 349 5.33 -6.42 -24.67
N THR A 350 4.06 -6.34 -25.07
CA THR A 350 3.16 -7.47 -25.30
C THR A 350 2.16 -7.13 -26.41
N ALA A 351 1.35 -8.11 -26.82
CA ALA A 351 0.23 -7.86 -27.71
C ALA A 351 -0.85 -7.04 -26.98
N VAL A 352 -1.34 -5.99 -27.64
CA VAL A 352 -2.31 -5.05 -27.06
C VAL A 352 -3.54 -4.86 -27.95
N PHE A 353 -4.61 -4.42 -27.32
CA PHE A 353 -5.96 -4.42 -27.87
C PHE A 353 -6.71 -3.17 -27.42
N ASN A 354 -7.67 -2.71 -28.22
CA ASN A 354 -8.48 -1.54 -27.86
C ASN A 354 -9.75 -1.88 -27.03
N THR A 355 -9.91 -3.16 -26.67
CA THR A 355 -10.96 -3.61 -25.76
C THR A 355 -10.39 -4.50 -24.66
N ASN A 356 -11.07 -4.54 -23.52
CA ASN A 356 -10.69 -5.37 -22.38
C ASN A 356 -10.91 -6.89 -22.59
N GLY A 357 -11.42 -7.31 -23.75
CA GLY A 357 -11.64 -8.72 -24.08
C GLY A 357 -10.45 -9.42 -24.75
N GLY A 358 -9.29 -8.75 -24.84
CA GLY A 358 -8.15 -9.25 -25.60
C GLY A 358 -8.43 -9.27 -27.11
N SER A 359 -9.21 -8.29 -27.60
CA SER A 359 -9.64 -8.22 -29.00
C SER A 359 -9.76 -6.78 -29.49
N GLY A 360 -9.83 -6.59 -30.81
CA GLY A 360 -9.90 -5.27 -31.42
C GLY A 360 -8.53 -4.67 -31.69
N ALA A 361 -8.39 -4.00 -32.84
CA ALA A 361 -7.14 -3.36 -33.26
C ALA A 361 -7.05 -1.96 -32.67
N LEU A 362 -5.84 -1.51 -32.33
CA LEU A 362 -5.64 -0.13 -31.92
C LEU A 362 -5.98 0.85 -33.04
N GLU A 363 -6.56 1.97 -32.63
CA GLU A 363 -6.92 3.10 -33.46
C GLU A 363 -6.04 4.30 -33.11
N ALA A 364 -5.99 5.31 -33.99
CA ALA A 364 -5.18 6.50 -33.72
C ALA A 364 -5.63 7.23 -32.45
N ASN A 365 -6.93 7.22 -32.15
CA ASN A 365 -7.55 7.80 -30.96
C ASN A 365 -7.26 7.06 -29.65
N ASP A 366 -6.59 5.90 -29.70
CA ASP A 366 -6.11 5.21 -28.48
C ASP A 366 -4.82 5.83 -27.94
N PHE A 367 -4.22 6.77 -28.66
CA PHE A 367 -3.01 7.49 -28.27
C PHE A 367 -3.20 9.01 -28.33
N GLU A 368 -2.47 9.70 -27.48
CA GLU A 368 -2.30 11.15 -27.50
C GLU A 368 -0.80 11.51 -27.53
N PHE A 369 -0.48 12.52 -28.33
CA PHE A 369 0.83 13.13 -28.42
C PHE A 369 0.89 14.41 -27.60
N SER A 370 2.01 14.63 -26.93
CA SER A 370 2.42 15.94 -26.45
C SER A 370 3.83 16.27 -26.93
N LEU A 371 4.12 17.56 -27.10
CA LEU A 371 5.42 18.03 -27.57
C LEU A 371 5.90 19.17 -26.69
N SER A 372 7.16 19.12 -26.28
CA SER A 372 7.81 20.19 -25.53
C SER A 372 9.22 20.45 -26.05
N GLY A 373 9.76 21.64 -25.78
CA GLY A 373 11.06 22.04 -26.32
C GLY A 373 11.05 22.32 -27.83
N GLY A 374 12.24 22.60 -28.37
CA GLY A 374 12.43 22.80 -29.81
C GLY A 374 11.72 24.01 -30.42
N THR A 375 11.58 23.99 -31.75
CA THR A 375 10.94 25.05 -32.56
C THR A 375 9.71 24.57 -33.33
N ALA A 376 9.51 23.26 -33.43
CA ALA A 376 8.34 22.69 -34.07
C ALA A 376 7.12 22.63 -33.13
N THR A 377 5.91 22.58 -33.71
CA THR A 377 4.66 22.43 -32.95
C THR A 377 3.80 21.30 -33.53
N LEU A 378 2.98 20.68 -32.68
CA LEU A 378 1.99 19.70 -33.12
C LEU A 378 0.82 20.40 -33.81
N GLY A 379 0.47 19.93 -35.00
CA GLY A 379 -0.79 20.28 -35.68
C GLY A 379 -1.99 19.48 -35.16
N SER A 380 -1.74 18.37 -34.46
CA SER A 380 -2.75 17.53 -33.79
C SER A 380 -2.11 16.77 -32.63
N THR A 381 -2.81 16.65 -31.50
CA THR A 381 -2.42 15.74 -30.40
C THR A 381 -2.86 14.31 -30.67
N VAL A 382 -3.82 14.07 -31.56
CA VAL A 382 -4.17 12.72 -32.00
C VAL A 382 -3.29 12.35 -33.21
N PRO A 383 -2.67 11.15 -33.26
CA PRO A 383 -2.00 10.66 -34.45
C PRO A 383 -2.88 10.76 -35.71
N THR A 384 -2.28 11.15 -36.84
CA THR A 384 -3.04 11.29 -38.10
C THR A 384 -3.35 9.96 -38.78
N SER A 385 -2.61 8.92 -38.42
CA SER A 385 -2.79 7.56 -38.92
C SER A 385 -2.18 6.56 -37.94
N ILE A 386 -2.59 5.31 -38.07
CA ILE A 386 -2.01 4.18 -37.35
C ILE A 386 -1.84 3.01 -38.32
N SER A 387 -0.73 2.30 -38.18
CA SER A 387 -0.50 0.99 -38.80
C SER A 387 0.38 0.17 -37.87
N ASN A 388 0.39 -1.15 -38.00
CA ASN A 388 1.18 -2.00 -37.12
C ASN A 388 1.80 -3.18 -37.86
N SER A 389 2.87 -3.72 -37.27
CA SER A 389 3.48 -4.99 -37.62
C SER A 389 3.84 -5.71 -36.33
N GLY A 390 3.08 -6.74 -35.97
CA GLY A 390 3.17 -7.35 -34.64
C GLY A 390 2.88 -6.32 -33.53
N ASN A 391 3.77 -6.24 -32.55
CA ASN A 391 3.69 -5.31 -31.41
C ASN A 391 4.28 -3.91 -31.70
N THR A 392 4.70 -3.66 -32.94
CA THR A 392 5.24 -2.37 -33.37
C THR A 392 4.17 -1.57 -34.08
N TYR A 393 3.87 -0.38 -33.55
CA TYR A 393 2.88 0.55 -34.07
C TYR A 393 3.57 1.79 -34.65
N TYR A 394 3.06 2.25 -35.79
CA TYR A 394 3.54 3.42 -36.50
C TYR A 394 2.45 4.47 -36.50
N LEU A 395 2.67 5.56 -35.79
CA LEU A 395 1.71 6.61 -35.55
C LEU A 395 2.06 7.85 -36.38
N GLY A 396 1.14 8.28 -37.25
CA GLY A 396 1.31 9.42 -38.14
C GLY A 396 1.46 10.74 -37.39
N LEU A 397 2.52 11.49 -37.69
CA LEU A 397 2.82 12.76 -37.03
C LEU A 397 2.40 13.94 -37.91
N ASN A 398 1.68 14.90 -37.32
CA ASN A 398 1.39 16.19 -37.96
C ASN A 398 2.13 17.29 -37.24
N ILE A 399 3.23 17.76 -37.83
CA ILE A 399 4.09 18.78 -37.26
C ILE A 399 4.16 19.99 -38.18
N SER A 400 4.17 21.16 -37.56
CA SER A 400 4.41 22.45 -38.20
C SER A 400 5.73 23.06 -37.69
N GLY A 401 6.35 23.90 -38.51
CA GLY A 401 7.66 24.49 -38.19
C GLY A 401 8.83 23.56 -38.52
N THR A 402 10.00 23.88 -37.98
CA THR A 402 11.25 23.16 -38.26
C THR A 402 11.65 22.35 -37.02
N ILE A 403 11.77 21.03 -37.17
CA ILE A 403 12.35 20.14 -36.16
C ILE A 403 13.84 20.47 -36.04
N ASN A 404 14.33 20.65 -34.81
CA ASN A 404 15.73 20.98 -34.55
C ASN A 404 16.44 19.98 -33.65
N GLY A 405 15.76 18.91 -33.21
CA GLY A 405 16.34 17.86 -32.38
C GLY A 405 16.14 18.06 -30.88
N ALA A 406 15.66 19.23 -30.45
CA ALA A 406 15.35 19.54 -29.06
C ALA A 406 13.86 19.35 -28.72
N GLU A 407 13.04 18.96 -29.69
CA GLU A 407 11.64 18.58 -29.47
C GLU A 407 11.57 17.22 -28.75
N LEU A 408 11.08 17.20 -27.51
CA LEU A 408 10.73 15.98 -26.80
C LEU A 408 9.25 15.67 -27.04
N LEU A 409 8.98 14.59 -27.78
CA LEU A 409 7.64 14.12 -28.06
C LEU A 409 7.29 12.95 -27.13
N SER A 410 6.14 13.03 -26.46
CA SER A 410 5.56 11.93 -25.69
C SER A 410 4.39 11.30 -26.44
N VAL A 411 4.24 9.99 -26.27
CA VAL A 411 3.18 9.13 -26.79
C VAL A 411 2.53 8.44 -25.61
N ASP A 412 1.32 8.87 -25.29
CA ASP A 412 0.60 8.43 -24.11
C ASP A 412 -0.68 7.68 -24.53
N PRO A 413 -0.92 6.45 -24.04
CA PRO A 413 -2.21 5.80 -24.18
C PRO A 413 -3.34 6.65 -23.58
N ILE A 414 -4.47 6.75 -24.26
CA ILE A 414 -5.67 7.34 -23.66
C ILE A 414 -6.16 6.41 -22.54
N ILE A 415 -6.64 6.98 -21.44
CA ILE A 415 -7.21 6.20 -20.34
C ILE A 415 -8.31 5.28 -20.86
N ASP A 416 -8.28 4.02 -20.45
CA ASP A 416 -9.27 3.00 -20.81
C ASP A 416 -9.37 2.71 -22.32
N SER A 417 -8.29 2.95 -23.07
CA SER A 417 -8.23 2.66 -24.51
C SER A 417 -7.35 1.46 -24.87
N ILE A 418 -6.23 1.22 -24.17
CA ILE A 418 -5.28 0.15 -24.52
C ILE A 418 -5.18 -0.89 -23.39
N TYR A 419 -5.30 -2.16 -23.76
CA TYR A 419 -5.29 -3.32 -22.87
C TYR A 419 -4.32 -4.40 -23.35
N ASP A 420 -3.73 -5.17 -22.44
CA ASP A 420 -3.07 -6.42 -22.79
C ASP A 420 -4.07 -7.60 -22.88
N ALA A 421 -3.56 -8.80 -23.22
CA ALA A 421 -4.39 -10.01 -23.31
C ALA A 421 -5.04 -10.45 -21.99
N SER A 422 -4.53 -9.98 -20.84
CA SER A 422 -5.07 -10.26 -19.51
C SER A 422 -6.03 -9.18 -19.02
N ALA A 423 -6.43 -8.26 -19.91
CA ALA A 423 -7.29 -7.10 -19.63
C ALA A 423 -6.65 -6.02 -18.73
N ASN A 424 -5.32 -6.03 -18.57
CA ASN A 424 -4.62 -4.98 -17.86
C ASN A 424 -4.58 -3.71 -18.72
N LYS A 425 -4.96 -2.57 -18.13
CA LYS A 425 -5.01 -1.26 -18.81
C LYS A 425 -3.64 -0.59 -18.82
N ALA A 426 -3.23 -0.07 -19.98
CA ALA A 426 -2.08 0.82 -20.08
C ALA A 426 -2.28 2.09 -19.25
N GLY A 427 -1.20 2.58 -18.64
CA GLY A 427 -1.15 3.90 -18.04
C GLY A 427 -1.16 5.02 -19.05
N ALA A 428 -1.82 6.13 -18.70
CA ALA A 428 -1.74 7.38 -19.47
C ALA A 428 -0.39 8.09 -19.36
N LEU A 429 0.50 7.56 -18.54
CA LEU A 429 1.92 7.88 -18.52
C LEU A 429 2.65 6.56 -18.67
N GLN A 430 3.65 6.53 -19.54
CA GLN A 430 4.44 5.35 -19.84
C GLN A 430 5.91 5.65 -19.60
N ALA A 431 6.61 4.80 -18.85
CA ALA A 431 8.01 5.01 -18.48
C ALA A 431 8.92 5.22 -19.72
N ASN A 432 8.62 4.51 -20.81
CA ASN A 432 9.34 4.60 -22.08
C ASN A 432 8.50 5.24 -23.21
N GLY A 433 7.54 6.09 -22.84
CA GLY A 433 6.58 6.71 -23.75
C GLY A 433 7.08 7.95 -24.50
N SER A 434 8.34 8.36 -24.37
CA SER A 434 8.83 9.59 -25.01
C SER A 434 10.16 9.41 -25.75
N SER A 435 10.37 10.25 -26.76
CA SER A 435 11.61 10.33 -27.54
C SER A 435 11.79 11.74 -28.09
N ASN A 436 13.05 12.16 -28.25
CA ASN A 436 13.33 13.34 -29.05
C ASN A 436 12.98 13.09 -30.52
N LEU A 437 12.50 14.12 -31.21
CA LEU A 437 12.37 14.10 -32.66
C LEU A 437 13.73 14.27 -33.30
N VAL A 438 14.05 13.40 -34.25
CA VAL A 438 15.33 13.44 -34.95
C VAL A 438 15.25 14.24 -36.25
N VAL A 439 16.35 14.90 -36.60
CA VAL A 439 16.52 15.59 -37.89
C VAL A 439 17.32 14.70 -38.85
N PRO A 440 17.02 14.72 -40.16
CA PRO A 440 17.83 14.00 -41.13
C PRO A 440 19.20 14.69 -41.24
N VAL A 441 20.27 13.94 -41.01
CA VAL A 441 21.65 14.43 -41.15
C VAL A 441 22.22 13.91 -42.46
N THR A 442 22.60 14.83 -43.34
CA THR A 442 23.37 14.52 -44.55
C THR A 442 24.84 14.69 -44.24
N LEU A 443 25.61 13.59 -44.29
CA LEU A 443 27.06 13.66 -44.19
C LEU A 443 27.66 13.81 -45.58
N VAL A 444 28.45 14.86 -45.76
CA VAL A 444 29.28 15.06 -46.95
C VAL A 444 30.71 14.75 -46.56
N THR A 445 31.27 13.66 -47.11
CA THR A 445 32.68 13.35 -46.88
C THR A 445 33.57 14.29 -47.70
N LYS A 446 34.86 14.39 -47.34
CA LYS A 446 35.89 15.16 -48.06
C LYS A 446 35.99 14.82 -49.55
N TYR A 447 35.45 13.68 -49.97
CA TYR A 447 35.48 13.18 -51.35
C TYR A 447 34.11 13.29 -52.08
N GLY A 448 33.12 13.93 -51.46
CA GLY A 448 31.81 14.17 -52.08
C GLY A 448 30.85 12.97 -52.04
N GLU A 449 31.16 11.91 -51.28
CA GLU A 449 30.20 10.84 -51.03
C GLU A 449 29.15 11.34 -50.02
N ILE A 450 27.88 11.16 -50.39
CA ILE A 450 26.72 11.52 -49.58
C ILE A 450 26.26 10.26 -48.85
N ALA A 451 26.39 10.25 -47.53
CA ALA A 451 25.78 9.24 -46.68
C ALA A 451 24.68 9.91 -45.83
N THR A 452 23.43 9.47 -45.98
CA THR A 452 22.32 9.87 -45.12
C THR A 452 22.30 8.97 -43.90
N SER A 453 22.39 9.53 -42.68
CA SER A 453 22.27 8.75 -41.44
C SER A 453 21.31 9.44 -40.47
N ASN A 454 20.38 8.67 -39.89
CA ASN A 454 19.38 9.14 -38.91
C ASN A 454 19.97 9.13 -37.48
N ALA A 455 21.16 9.72 -37.28
CA ALA A 455 21.90 9.66 -36.01
C ALA A 455 21.44 10.73 -35.00
N ASN A 456 21.31 10.32 -33.74
CA ASN A 456 20.67 11.09 -32.67
C ASN A 456 21.52 12.22 -32.05
N THR A 457 22.81 12.34 -32.37
CA THR A 457 23.65 13.49 -31.99
C THR A 457 24.86 13.61 -32.94
N VAL A 458 25.16 14.84 -33.34
CA VAL A 458 26.43 15.24 -33.96
C VAL A 458 27.15 16.09 -32.91
N ASN A 459 28.32 15.66 -32.43
CA ASN A 459 29.08 16.49 -31.48
C ASN A 459 29.65 17.74 -32.20
N ALA A 460 30.20 18.70 -31.45
CA ALA A 460 30.76 19.95 -32.00
C ALA A 460 31.89 19.73 -33.04
N ASN A 461 32.37 18.49 -33.19
CA ASN A 461 33.42 18.07 -34.11
C ASN A 461 32.90 17.16 -35.25
N GLY A 462 31.59 16.92 -35.38
CA GLY A 462 31.02 16.18 -36.50
C GLY A 462 30.95 14.65 -36.35
N ALA A 463 31.24 14.08 -35.19
CA ALA A 463 31.19 12.62 -34.99
C ALA A 463 29.77 12.10 -34.68
N LEU A 464 29.45 10.89 -35.17
CA LEU A 464 28.15 10.23 -35.01
C LEU A 464 28.16 9.22 -33.84
N GLY A 465 27.19 9.33 -32.93
CA GLY A 465 26.88 8.30 -31.91
C GLY A 465 27.79 8.26 -30.67
N THR A 466 27.46 7.39 -29.71
CA THR A 466 28.14 7.25 -28.40
C THR A 466 29.20 6.13 -28.34
N GLY A 467 29.48 5.44 -29.45
CA GLY A 467 30.43 4.34 -29.49
C GLY A 467 31.04 4.14 -30.87
N GLY A 468 32.24 4.68 -31.08
CA GLY A 468 32.99 4.54 -32.33
C GLY A 468 34.09 5.57 -32.41
N GLY A 469 35.30 5.20 -31.97
CA GLY A 469 36.44 6.08 -31.84
C GLY A 469 36.84 6.72 -33.18
N VAL A 470 37.09 8.03 -33.13
CA VAL A 470 37.81 8.76 -34.16
C VAL A 470 39.31 8.61 -33.85
N ASP A 471 40.11 8.16 -34.81
CA ASP A 471 41.56 8.34 -34.70
C ASP A 471 41.91 9.82 -34.89
N GLU A 472 43.16 10.18 -34.57
CA GLU A 472 43.71 11.55 -34.58
C GLU A 472 43.60 12.29 -35.92
N ASN A 473 43.07 11.65 -36.98
CA ASN A 473 42.88 12.20 -38.31
C ASN A 473 41.41 12.26 -38.79
N GLY A 474 40.43 11.94 -37.95
CA GLY A 474 39.02 12.19 -38.27
C GLY A 474 38.41 11.25 -39.32
N LYS A 475 38.99 10.06 -39.54
CA LYS A 475 38.51 9.11 -40.57
C LYS A 475 37.63 8.02 -39.95
N THR A 476 36.35 8.00 -40.32
CA THR A 476 35.47 6.85 -40.06
C THR A 476 35.90 5.70 -40.95
N THR A 477 36.35 4.58 -40.37
CA THR A 477 36.69 3.38 -41.14
C THR A 477 35.40 2.59 -41.38
N VAL A 478 34.85 2.68 -42.60
CA VAL A 478 33.86 1.72 -43.10
C VAL A 478 34.64 0.55 -43.70
N ILE A 479 34.60 -0.61 -43.05
CA ILE A 479 35.04 -1.87 -43.65
C ILE A 479 33.87 -2.36 -44.50
N ILE A 480 34.06 -2.44 -45.83
CA ILE A 480 33.17 -3.19 -46.72
C ILE A 480 33.87 -4.53 -46.95
N GLU A 481 33.29 -5.62 -46.43
CA GLU A 481 33.66 -6.98 -46.83
C GLU A 481 32.89 -7.36 -48.10
N ASP A 482 33.57 -8.01 -49.05
CA ASP A 482 32.95 -8.91 -50.03
C ASP A 482 32.95 -10.34 -49.46
#